data_AF-A0A183MXW1-F1
#
_entry.id   AF-A0A183MXW1-F1
#
_cell.length_a   1.000
_cell.length_b   1.000
_cell.length_c   1.000
_cell.angle_alpha   90.00
_cell.angle_beta   90.00
_cell.angle_gamma   90.00
#
_symmetry.space_group_name_H-M   'P 1'
#
loop_
_entity.id
_entity.type
_entity.pdbx_description
1 polymer ?
#
loop_
_entity_poly.entity_id
_entity_poly.type
_entity_poly.pdbx_seq_one_letter_code
_entity_poly.pdbx_strand_id
1 'polypeptide(L)'
;MHIKTTSVAAVTASLGLDVHKGKSKILKYNIENTHLILRGGEAQDVESFTYLGSIIDKQEGSGIDVKAKIGKARAAFLQLKNIWNLKQPSTNIKARIFNTNVKTVLLYGAETWRTTTNIIKKVYVFINSYLHKIFNIRRPETNSNRLL
;
A
#
# COMPACT_ATOMS: atom_id res chain seq x y z
N MET A 1 -28.82 7.70 4.25
CA MET A 1 -27.49 8.30 3.97
C MET A 1 -27.58 9.72 3.38
N HIS A 2 -28.64 10.06 2.64
CA HIS A 2 -28.84 11.40 2.05
C HIS A 2 -28.70 12.60 3.02
N ILE A 3 -29.16 12.47 4.26
CA ILE A 3 -29.15 13.56 5.25
C ILE A 3 -27.73 14.06 5.56
N LYS A 4 -26.73 13.17 5.60
CA LYS A 4 -25.33 13.55 5.92
C LYS A 4 -24.63 14.21 4.72
N THR A 5 -25.01 13.87 3.49
CA THR A 5 -24.35 14.40 2.29
C THR A 5 -24.83 15.80 1.94
N THR A 6 -26.13 16.07 2.11
CA THR A 6 -26.70 17.41 1.95
C THR A 6 -26.06 18.40 2.93
N SER A 7 -25.70 17.94 4.15
CA SER A 7 -24.99 18.81 5.10
C SER A 7 -23.56 19.11 4.66
N VAL A 8 -22.81 18.13 4.12
CA VAL A 8 -21.42 18.37 3.67
C VAL A 8 -21.38 19.39 2.54
N ALA A 9 -22.24 19.26 1.52
CA ALA A 9 -22.27 20.21 0.40
C ALA A 9 -22.67 21.63 0.84
N ALA A 10 -23.66 21.73 1.75
CA ALA A 10 -24.07 23.02 2.31
C ALA A 10 -22.96 23.67 3.14
N VAL A 11 -22.25 22.89 3.96
CA VAL A 11 -21.11 23.36 4.77
C VAL A 11 -19.92 23.76 3.89
N THR A 12 -19.59 22.99 2.84
CA THR A 12 -18.50 23.39 1.93
C THR A 12 -18.83 24.70 1.22
N ALA A 13 -20.09 24.88 0.79
CA ALA A 13 -20.54 26.10 0.14
C ALA A 13 -20.53 27.31 1.09
N SER A 14 -20.93 27.15 2.36
CA SER A 14 -20.86 28.23 3.35
C SER A 14 -19.44 28.65 3.68
N LEU A 15 -18.46 27.74 3.51
CA LEU A 15 -17.03 28.02 3.63
C LEU A 15 -16.41 28.58 2.32
N GLY A 16 -17.20 28.77 1.26
CA GLY A 16 -16.70 29.23 -0.04
C GLY A 16 -15.86 28.19 -0.80
N LEU A 17 -15.94 26.91 -0.41
CA LEU A 17 -15.23 25.80 -1.04
C LEU A 17 -16.13 25.06 -2.04
N ASP A 18 -15.55 24.64 -3.16
CA ASP A 18 -16.24 23.85 -4.18
C ASP A 18 -15.66 22.43 -4.27
N VAL A 19 -16.54 21.44 -4.25
CA VAL A 19 -16.13 20.03 -4.30
C VAL A 19 -15.84 19.63 -5.74
N HIS A 20 -14.58 19.33 -6.04
CA HIS A 20 -14.16 18.99 -7.39
C HIS A 20 -14.68 17.62 -7.84
N LYS A 21 -15.71 17.61 -8.69
CA LYS A 21 -16.35 16.39 -9.22
C LYS A 21 -15.38 15.33 -9.74
N GLY A 22 -14.40 15.71 -10.57
CA GLY A 22 -13.48 14.73 -11.18
C GLY A 22 -12.50 14.05 -10.22
N LYS A 23 -12.34 14.59 -9.01
CA LYS A 23 -11.46 14.04 -7.96
C LYS A 23 -12.26 13.30 -6.90
N SER A 24 -13.54 13.64 -6.75
CA SER A 24 -14.47 13.01 -5.81
C SER A 24 -15.04 11.72 -6.39
N LYS A 25 -14.77 10.62 -5.70
CA LYS A 25 -15.21 9.27 -6.05
C LYS A 25 -15.93 8.65 -4.86
N ILE A 26 -16.88 7.75 -5.13
CA ILE A 26 -17.57 6.99 -4.11
C ILE A 26 -17.03 5.56 -4.15
N LEU A 27 -16.57 5.06 -3.01
CA LEU A 27 -16.37 3.63 -2.80
C LEU A 27 -17.50 3.13 -1.91
N LYS A 28 -18.36 2.25 -2.43
CA LYS A 28 -19.49 1.69 -1.69
C LYS A 28 -19.10 0.40 -0.99
N TYR A 29 -19.37 0.29 0.30
CA TYR A 29 -19.12 -0.91 1.12
C TYR A 29 -20.38 -1.30 1.89
N ASN A 30 -20.87 -2.53 1.68
CA ASN A 30 -22.01 -3.15 2.39
C ASN A 30 -23.27 -2.27 2.54
N ILE A 31 -23.50 -1.36 1.59
CA ILE A 31 -24.65 -0.44 1.58
C ILE A 31 -25.29 -0.49 0.19
N GLU A 32 -26.61 -0.34 0.14
CA GLU A 32 -27.38 -0.20 -1.09
C GLU A 32 -26.86 0.94 -1.97
N ASN A 33 -27.09 0.81 -3.29
CA ASN A 33 -26.63 1.78 -4.27
C ASN A 33 -27.17 3.18 -3.96
N THR A 34 -26.31 4.01 -3.38
CA THR A 34 -26.60 5.42 -3.10
C THR A 34 -25.94 6.28 -4.16
N HIS A 35 -26.72 7.14 -4.81
CA HIS A 35 -26.23 8.12 -5.78
C HIS A 35 -25.79 9.39 -5.03
N LEU A 36 -24.55 9.82 -5.23
CA LEU A 36 -24.04 11.07 -4.67
C LEU A 36 -23.99 12.12 -5.78
N ILE A 37 -24.85 13.13 -5.66
CA ILE A 37 -24.94 14.22 -6.61
C ILE A 37 -24.05 15.35 -6.10
N LEU A 38 -23.03 15.71 -6.90
CA LEU A 38 -22.18 16.88 -6.67
C LEU A 38 -22.63 18.04 -7.57
N ARG A 39 -22.13 19.23 -7.26
CA ARG A 39 -22.21 20.36 -8.19
C ARG A 39 -21.49 19.96 -9.49
N GLY A 40 -22.25 19.85 -10.58
CA GLY A 40 -21.76 19.34 -11.87
C GLY A 40 -22.14 17.88 -12.19
N GLY A 41 -22.92 17.20 -11.35
CA GLY A 41 -23.54 15.90 -11.64
C GLY A 41 -23.12 14.78 -10.69
N GLU A 42 -23.46 13.54 -11.04
CA GLU A 42 -23.21 12.39 -10.19
C GLU A 42 -21.71 12.08 -10.03
N ALA A 43 -21.29 11.75 -8.81
CA ALA A 43 -19.94 11.28 -8.51
C ALA A 43 -19.74 9.83 -8.97
N GLN A 44 -18.53 9.54 -9.45
CA GLN A 44 -18.21 8.23 -9.98
C GLN A 44 -18.15 7.17 -8.88
N ASP A 45 -18.87 6.07 -9.06
CA ASP A 45 -18.71 4.84 -8.26
C ASP A 45 -17.46 4.08 -8.73
N VAL A 46 -16.61 3.69 -7.80
CA VAL A 46 -15.35 3.00 -8.08
C VAL A 46 -15.20 1.77 -7.18
N GLU A 47 -14.55 0.73 -7.71
CA GLU A 47 -14.24 -0.48 -6.94
C GLU A 47 -12.99 -0.34 -6.06
N SER A 48 -12.11 0.60 -6.40
CA SER A 48 -10.96 0.95 -5.57
C SER A 48 -10.54 2.40 -5.81
N PHE A 49 -9.90 3.00 -4.81
CA PHE A 49 -9.27 4.30 -4.95
C PHE A 49 -8.00 4.39 -4.10
N THR A 50 -7.12 5.33 -4.44
CA THR A 50 -5.91 5.60 -3.66
C THR A 50 -6.19 6.73 -2.68
N TYR A 51 -6.07 6.45 -1.39
CA TYR A 51 -6.13 7.43 -0.31
C TYR A 51 -4.78 7.53 0.38
N LEU A 52 -4.19 8.72 0.37
CA LEU A 52 -2.86 8.99 0.97
C LEU A 52 -1.79 7.96 0.56
N GLY A 53 -1.86 7.49 -0.69
CA GLY A 53 -0.90 6.52 -1.24
C GLY A 53 -1.15 5.05 -0.86
N SER A 54 -2.22 4.75 -0.12
CA SER A 54 -2.73 3.39 0.13
C SER A 54 -3.94 3.10 -0.74
N ILE A 55 -4.01 1.90 -1.29
CA ILE A 55 -5.14 1.47 -2.12
C ILE A 55 -6.22 0.90 -1.20
N ILE A 56 -7.41 1.49 -1.27
CA ILE A 56 -8.62 1.02 -0.60
C ILE A 56 -9.50 0.41 -1.69
N ASP A 57 -9.78 -0.87 -1.58
CA ASP A 57 -10.67 -1.62 -2.46
C ASP A 57 -11.99 -1.98 -1.76
N LYS A 58 -13.01 -2.24 -2.55
CA LYS A 58 -14.34 -2.65 -2.09
C LYS A 58 -14.31 -4.05 -1.47
N GLN A 59 -13.42 -4.89 -1.96
CA GLN A 59 -13.11 -6.18 -1.34
C GLN A 59 -12.27 -5.90 -0.09
N GLU A 60 -12.50 -6.59 1.02
CA GLU A 60 -11.80 -6.34 2.30
C GLU A 60 -10.31 -6.75 2.31
N GLY A 61 -9.66 -6.69 1.15
CA GLY A 61 -8.36 -7.29 0.90
C GLY A 61 -7.28 -6.25 0.77
N SER A 62 -6.43 -6.10 1.78
CA SER A 62 -5.20 -5.30 1.66
C SER A 62 -4.17 -5.89 0.67
N GLY A 63 -4.51 -6.96 -0.05
CA GLY A 63 -3.64 -7.65 -0.99
C GLY A 63 -3.20 -6.77 -2.16
N ILE A 64 -4.08 -5.91 -2.70
CA ILE A 64 -3.73 -5.00 -3.78
C ILE A 64 -2.73 -3.95 -3.28
N ASP A 65 -3.00 -3.33 -2.13
CA ASP A 65 -2.11 -2.33 -1.55
C ASP A 65 -0.74 -2.93 -1.18
N VAL A 66 -0.73 -4.09 -0.51
CA VAL A 66 0.51 -4.83 -0.18
C VAL A 66 1.32 -5.11 -1.43
N LYS A 67 0.68 -5.56 -2.53
CA LYS A 67 1.36 -5.81 -3.81
C LYS A 67 1.97 -4.52 -4.36
N ALA A 68 1.26 -3.41 -4.30
CA ALA A 68 1.75 -2.10 -4.74
C ALA A 68 2.93 -1.62 -3.89
N LYS A 69 2.88 -1.74 -2.54
CA LYS A 69 4.00 -1.38 -1.66
C LYS A 69 5.22 -2.26 -1.87
N ILE A 70 5.03 -3.56 -2.10
CA ILE A 70 6.13 -4.46 -2.48
C ILE A 70 6.79 -3.95 -3.78
N GLY A 71 6.01 -3.56 -4.79
CA GLY A 71 6.54 -2.98 -6.02
C GLY A 71 7.38 -1.71 -5.77
N LYS A 72 6.88 -0.78 -4.95
CA LYS A 72 7.59 0.45 -4.57
C LYS A 72 8.87 0.17 -3.77
N ALA A 73 8.81 -0.75 -2.81
CA ALA A 73 9.97 -1.15 -2.01
C ALA A 73 11.05 -1.84 -2.87
N ARG A 74 10.65 -2.63 -3.89
CA ARG A 74 11.59 -3.18 -4.90
C ARG A 74 12.30 -2.06 -5.65
N ALA A 75 11.56 -1.07 -6.13
CA ALA A 75 12.14 0.06 -6.84
C ALA A 75 13.12 0.85 -5.94
N ALA A 76 12.74 1.13 -4.69
CA ALA A 76 13.61 1.79 -3.72
C ALA A 76 14.90 0.98 -3.45
N PHE A 77 14.80 -0.33 -3.31
CA PHE A 77 15.98 -1.18 -3.16
C PHE A 77 16.89 -1.11 -4.39
N LEU A 78 16.33 -1.17 -5.61
CA LEU A 78 17.10 -1.13 -6.85
C LEU A 78 17.79 0.23 -7.08
N GLN A 79 17.18 1.33 -6.64
CA GLN A 79 17.81 2.65 -6.69
C GLN A 79 19.10 2.71 -5.85
N LEU A 80 19.16 1.93 -4.76
CA LEU A 80 20.32 1.84 -3.88
C LEU A 80 21.34 0.77 -4.32
N LYS A 81 21.26 0.26 -5.55
CA LYS A 81 22.15 -0.80 -6.10
C LYS A 81 23.63 -0.55 -5.84
N ASN A 82 24.06 0.70 -5.97
CA ASN A 82 25.47 1.08 -5.80
C ASN A 82 25.90 0.85 -4.35
N ILE A 83 25.07 1.20 -3.37
CA ILE A 83 25.35 0.99 -1.94
C ILE A 83 25.47 -0.49 -1.61
N TRP A 84 24.62 -1.33 -2.18
CA TRP A 84 24.64 -2.78 -1.94
C TRP A 84 25.93 -3.42 -2.47
N ASN A 85 26.41 -2.96 -3.62
CA ASN A 85 27.62 -3.47 -4.28
C ASN A 85 28.93 -2.96 -3.67
N LEU A 86 28.90 -1.87 -2.89
CA LEU A 86 30.09 -1.35 -2.21
C LEU A 86 30.54 -2.32 -1.11
N LYS A 87 31.87 -2.56 -1.03
CA LYS A 87 32.49 -3.35 0.05
C LYS A 87 32.59 -2.58 1.37
N GLN A 88 32.68 -1.24 1.29
CA GLN A 88 32.98 -0.39 2.45
C GLN A 88 31.90 -0.35 3.54
N PRO A 89 30.61 -0.07 3.25
CA PRO A 89 29.64 0.04 4.33
C PRO A 89 29.47 -1.32 4.98
N SER A 90 29.67 -1.35 6.30
CA SER A 90 29.49 -2.55 7.08
C SER A 90 28.06 -3.06 6.90
N THR A 91 27.91 -4.35 7.12
CA THR A 91 26.62 -5.03 7.00
C THR A 91 25.55 -4.39 7.89
N ASN A 92 25.93 -3.90 9.08
CA ASN A 92 25.04 -3.17 9.99
C ASN A 92 24.56 -1.84 9.40
N ILE A 93 25.44 -1.09 8.71
CA ILE A 93 25.08 0.14 8.02
C ILE A 93 24.10 -0.16 6.89
N LYS A 94 24.39 -1.17 6.05
CA LYS A 94 23.48 -1.59 4.97
C LYS A 94 22.11 -2.02 5.49
N ALA A 95 22.06 -2.76 6.60
CA ALA A 95 20.81 -3.14 7.25
C ALA A 95 20.02 -1.92 7.76
N ARG A 96 20.71 -0.92 8.33
CA ARG A 96 20.08 0.35 8.75
C ARG A 96 19.52 1.12 7.55
N ILE A 97 20.26 1.19 6.45
CA ILE A 97 19.79 1.83 5.20
C ILE A 97 18.55 1.11 4.66
N PHE A 98 18.55 -0.23 4.64
CA PHE A 98 17.38 -1.02 4.25
C PHE A 98 16.17 -0.74 5.14
N ASN A 99 16.36 -0.75 6.47
CA ASN A 99 15.27 -0.52 7.41
C ASN A 99 14.67 0.90 7.27
N THR A 100 15.49 1.90 6.97
CA THR A 100 15.06 3.30 6.88
C THR A 100 14.49 3.71 5.53
N ASN A 101 14.96 3.12 4.42
CA ASN A 101 14.58 3.54 3.07
C ASN A 101 13.67 2.53 2.35
N VAL A 102 13.83 1.23 2.62
CA VAL A 102 13.09 0.17 1.91
C VAL A 102 11.95 -0.36 2.76
N LYS A 103 12.22 -0.68 4.03
CA LYS A 103 11.21 -1.24 4.94
C LYS A 103 10.13 -0.21 5.31
N THR A 104 10.49 1.07 5.43
CA THR A 104 9.53 2.17 5.62
C THR A 104 8.57 2.29 4.44
N VAL A 105 9.07 2.26 3.20
CA VAL A 105 8.24 2.29 1.98
C VAL A 105 7.31 1.08 1.90
N LEU A 106 7.81 -0.10 2.30
CA LEU A 106 7.01 -1.33 2.34
C LEU A 106 5.86 -1.24 3.35
N LEU A 107 6.14 -0.72 4.55
CA LEU A 107 5.20 -0.73 5.68
C LEU A 107 4.38 0.56 5.80
N TYR A 108 4.58 1.54 4.91
CA TYR A 108 3.81 2.77 4.90
C TYR A 108 2.33 2.48 4.62
N GLY A 109 1.47 2.80 5.59
CA GLY A 109 0.03 2.49 5.54
C GLY A 109 -0.32 1.06 5.97
N ALA A 110 0.61 0.31 6.57
CA ALA A 110 0.33 -1.05 7.06
C ALA A 110 -0.64 -1.09 8.25
N GLU A 111 -0.85 0.04 8.94
CA GLU A 111 -1.84 0.19 10.02
C GLU A 111 -3.28 -0.08 9.56
N THR A 112 -3.57 0.16 8.27
CA THR A 112 -4.88 -0.10 7.67
C THR A 112 -4.94 -1.48 7.00
N TRP A 113 -3.89 -2.29 7.11
CA TRP A 113 -3.88 -3.62 6.52
C TRP A 113 -4.60 -4.63 7.38
N ARG A 114 -5.33 -5.53 6.74
CA ARG A 114 -5.84 -6.74 7.37
C ARG A 114 -4.67 -7.68 7.62
N THR A 115 -4.40 -7.96 8.89
CA THR A 115 -3.32 -8.85 9.36
C THR A 115 -3.63 -10.32 9.10
N THR A 116 -3.76 -10.70 7.82
CA THR A 116 -3.95 -12.09 7.42
C THR A 116 -2.61 -12.82 7.37
N THR A 117 -2.61 -14.12 7.68
CA THR A 117 -1.43 -14.97 7.59
C THR A 117 -0.77 -14.91 6.21
N ASN A 118 -1.56 -14.77 5.14
CA ASN A 118 -1.04 -14.64 3.78
C ASN A 118 -0.29 -13.32 3.55
N ILE A 119 -0.86 -12.19 3.99
CA ILE A 119 -0.21 -10.87 3.86
C ILE A 119 1.09 -10.85 4.68
N ILE A 120 1.03 -11.31 5.93
CA ILE A 120 2.19 -11.40 6.81
C ILE A 120 3.29 -12.24 6.15
N LYS A 121 2.96 -13.43 5.64
CA LYS A 121 3.89 -14.30 4.91
C LYS A 121 4.52 -13.59 3.71
N LYS A 122 3.73 -12.87 2.89
CA LYS A 122 4.25 -12.12 1.73
C LYS A 122 5.26 -11.04 2.13
N VAL A 123 4.95 -10.28 3.18
CA VAL A 123 5.84 -9.23 3.72
C VAL A 123 7.12 -9.84 4.29
N TYR A 124 7.03 -10.92 5.07
CA TYR A 124 8.20 -11.62 5.60
C TYR A 124 9.09 -12.21 4.50
N VAL A 125 8.50 -12.88 3.51
CA VAL A 125 9.24 -13.44 2.37
C VAL A 125 9.99 -12.33 1.64
N PHE A 126 9.34 -11.18 1.44
CA PHE A 126 9.98 -10.02 0.84
C PHE A 126 11.18 -9.57 1.69
N ILE A 127 10.97 -9.21 2.96
CA ILE A 127 12.04 -8.70 3.85
C ILE A 127 13.22 -9.68 3.89
N ASN A 128 12.96 -10.95 4.17
CA ASN A 128 14.01 -11.96 4.31
C ASN A 128 14.78 -12.17 3.00
N SER A 129 14.10 -12.16 1.84
CA SER A 129 14.77 -12.29 0.55
C SER A 129 15.75 -11.15 0.25
N TYR A 130 15.43 -9.92 0.66
CA TYR A 130 16.31 -8.76 0.43
C TYR A 130 17.39 -8.64 1.49
N LEU A 131 17.12 -9.02 2.75
CA LEU A 131 18.16 -9.14 3.76
C LEU A 131 19.22 -10.16 3.31
N HIS A 132 18.82 -11.35 2.85
CA HIS A 132 19.79 -12.35 2.35
C HIS A 132 20.68 -11.80 1.22
N LYS A 133 20.12 -10.97 0.32
CA LYS A 133 20.90 -10.28 -0.73
C LYS A 133 21.91 -9.29 -0.16
N ILE A 134 21.55 -8.54 0.88
CA ILE A 134 22.46 -7.60 1.56
C ILE A 134 23.58 -8.33 2.29
N PHE A 135 23.23 -9.40 3.01
CA PHE A 135 24.17 -10.20 3.79
C PHE A 135 25.01 -11.17 2.94
N ASN A 136 24.76 -11.26 1.63
CA ASN A 136 25.35 -12.24 0.71
C ASN A 136 25.23 -13.70 1.22
N ILE A 137 24.12 -14.01 1.90
CA ILE A 137 23.88 -15.35 2.44
C ILE A 137 23.32 -16.21 1.30
N ARG A 138 24.05 -17.26 0.92
CA ARG A 138 23.56 -18.28 -0.01
C ARG A 138 22.33 -18.95 0.62
N ARG A 139 21.18 -18.90 -0.06
CA ARG A 139 20.03 -19.71 0.36
C ARG A 139 20.45 -21.18 0.27
N PRO A 140 20.29 -22.00 1.33
CA PRO A 140 20.31 -23.44 1.16
C PRO A 140 19.23 -23.77 0.13
N GLU A 141 19.57 -24.61 -0.85
CA GLU A 141 18.53 -25.14 -1.74
C GLU A 141 17.48 -25.80 -0.86
N THR A 142 16.22 -25.43 -1.10
CA THR A 142 15.12 -26.01 -0.36
C THR A 142 15.05 -27.44 -0.83
N ASN A 143 15.56 -28.37 -0.01
CA ASN A 143 15.33 -29.80 -0.20
C ASN A 143 13.82 -29.98 -0.12
N SER A 144 13.16 -29.94 -1.28
CA SER A 144 11.80 -30.40 -1.44
C SER A 144 11.80 -31.80 -0.86
N ASN A 145 11.09 -32.00 0.25
CA ASN A 145 10.88 -33.31 0.83
C ASN A 145 10.40 -34.24 -0.27
N ARG A 146 11.32 -35.02 -0.84
CA ARG A 146 11.00 -36.25 -1.55
C ARG A 146 10.53 -37.19 -0.45
N LEU A 147 9.22 -37.38 -0.43
CA LEU A 147 8.52 -38.38 0.35
C LEU A 147 9.29 -39.71 0.26
N LEU A 148 9.76 -40.21 1.41
CA LEU A 148 9.92 -41.63 1.66
C LEU A 148 8.58 -42.15 2.15
#